data_AF-A0A0X3APL8-F1
#
_entry.id   AF-A0A0X3APL8-F1
#
_cell.length_a   1.000
_cell.length_b   1.000
_cell.length_c   1.000
_cell.angle_alpha   90.00
_cell.angle_beta   90.00
_cell.angle_gamma   90.00
#
_symmetry.space_group_name_H-M   'P 1'
#
loop_
_entity.id
_entity.type
_entity.pdbx_description
1 polymer ?
#
loop_
_entity_poly.entity_id
_entity_poly.type
_entity_poly.pdbx_seq_one_letter_code
_entity_poly.pdbx_strand_id
1 'polypeptide(L)'
;MNHVAHSTTNRLKEINSIKNSTYPPKIVFDGKTLTLYDEKGNVIVSFPAVSGRPSSDGSFSYSIDRWGEKGVGPIPGGNYSINTKDIQWWTEQSALQKTLALGGFVGIKAGTWPGGPIAWGVARVKINGTNSYGITNMFIHGGSYPGSAGCIDLMSNDLNFFKALSNYENTTIPVIVKYK
;
A
#
# COMPACT_ATOMS: atom_id res chain seq x y z
N MET A 1 -58.36 -1.02 -11.95
CA MET A 1 -57.02 -1.43 -12.44
C MET A 1 -56.05 -0.28 -12.24
N ASN A 2 -54.93 -0.60 -11.58
CA ASN A 2 -53.61 0.03 -11.64
C ASN A 2 -53.42 1.49 -11.20
N HIS A 3 -52.85 1.66 -10.00
CA HIS A 3 -51.85 2.73 -9.75
C HIS A 3 -50.87 2.30 -8.65
N VAL A 4 -49.98 1.34 -8.96
CA VAL A 4 -48.75 1.08 -8.18
C VAL A 4 -47.63 0.74 -9.15
N ALA A 5 -47.11 1.74 -9.87
CA ALA A 5 -45.95 1.56 -10.76
C ALA A 5 -44.89 2.67 -10.62
N HIS A 6 -45.03 3.58 -9.65
CA HIS A 6 -44.12 4.71 -9.45
C HIS A 6 -43.09 4.53 -8.32
N SER A 7 -43.16 3.42 -7.55
CA SER A 7 -42.26 3.17 -6.41
C SER A 7 -41.03 2.33 -6.76
N THR A 8 -41.18 1.34 -7.65
CA THR A 8 -40.13 0.36 -7.95
C THR A 8 -38.98 0.96 -8.76
N THR A 9 -39.27 1.88 -9.69
CA THR A 9 -38.26 2.50 -10.56
C THR A 9 -37.29 3.41 -9.79
N ASN A 10 -37.79 4.16 -8.81
CA ASN A 10 -36.95 5.02 -7.97
C ASN A 10 -36.10 4.18 -7.02
N ARG A 11 -36.66 3.11 -6.45
CA ARG A 11 -35.93 2.16 -5.61
C ARG A 11 -34.83 1.44 -6.39
N LEU A 12 -35.09 1.01 -7.63
CA LEU A 12 -34.08 0.36 -8.48
C LEU A 12 -32.99 1.33 -8.95
N LYS A 13 -33.32 2.61 -9.20
CA LYS A 13 -32.33 3.66 -9.49
C LYS A 13 -31.47 3.98 -8.28
N GLU A 14 -32.05 4.01 -7.09
CA GLU A 14 -31.34 4.20 -5.83
C GLU A 14 -30.44 3.00 -5.50
N ILE A 15 -30.91 1.77 -5.70
CA ILE A 15 -30.10 0.55 -5.55
C ILE A 15 -28.96 0.50 -6.58
N ASN A 16 -29.18 0.94 -7.81
CA ASN A 16 -28.14 1.03 -8.85
C ASN A 16 -27.18 2.20 -8.62
N SER A 17 -27.64 3.29 -7.99
CA SER A 17 -26.80 4.41 -7.51
C SER A 17 -25.91 3.97 -6.34
N ILE A 18 -26.44 3.15 -5.42
CA ILE A 18 -25.68 2.57 -4.29
C ILE A 18 -24.62 1.56 -4.75
N LYS A 19 -24.82 0.90 -5.91
CA LYS A 19 -23.80 0.07 -6.58
C LYS A 19 -22.75 0.89 -7.35
N ASN A 20 -23.01 2.17 -7.59
CA ASN A 20 -22.13 3.11 -8.26
C ASN A 20 -21.67 4.20 -7.28
N SER A 21 -21.08 3.81 -6.14
CA SER A 21 -20.35 4.82 -5.35
C SER A 21 -19.32 5.47 -6.26
N THR A 22 -19.39 6.79 -6.38
CA THR A 22 -18.58 7.60 -7.29
C THR A 22 -17.13 7.75 -6.85
N TYR A 23 -16.74 7.11 -5.75
CA TYR A 23 -15.38 7.15 -5.22
C TYR A 23 -14.80 5.74 -5.14
N PRO A 24 -13.61 5.49 -5.75
CA PRO A 24 -12.93 4.22 -5.58
C PRO A 24 -12.58 4.01 -4.09
N PRO A 25 -12.33 2.76 -3.65
CA PRO A 25 -11.70 2.53 -2.35
C PRO A 25 -10.40 3.34 -2.27
N LYS A 26 -9.94 3.65 -1.06
CA LYS A 26 -8.72 4.45 -0.88
C LYS A 26 -7.86 3.94 0.25
N ILE A 27 -6.56 4.16 0.13
CA ILE A 27 -5.59 3.89 1.17
C ILE A 27 -5.09 5.22 1.72
N VAL A 28 -4.99 5.34 3.04
CA VAL A 28 -4.43 6.51 3.72
C VAL A 28 -3.29 6.09 4.63
N PHE A 29 -2.13 6.70 4.45
CA PHE A 29 -0.99 6.60 5.35
C PHE A 29 -0.81 7.90 6.12
N ASP A 30 -0.78 7.83 7.44
CA ASP A 30 -0.70 9.02 8.31
C ASP A 30 0.61 9.15 9.10
N GLY A 31 1.62 8.35 8.76
CA GLY A 31 2.88 8.26 9.50
C GLY A 31 2.85 7.30 10.69
N LYS A 32 1.68 6.76 11.05
CA LYS A 32 1.53 5.76 12.12
C LYS A 32 0.78 4.53 11.66
N THR A 33 -0.18 4.71 10.75
CA THR A 33 -1.08 3.67 10.28
C THR A 33 -1.28 3.74 8.78
N LEU A 34 -1.44 2.57 8.16
CA LEU A 34 -1.94 2.42 6.80
C LEU A 34 -3.36 1.87 6.87
N THR A 35 -4.32 2.64 6.38
CA THR A 35 -5.75 2.31 6.47
C THR A 35 -6.36 2.18 5.09
N LEU A 36 -7.03 1.06 4.83
CA LEU A 36 -7.84 0.83 3.64
C LEU A 36 -9.29 1.16 3.95
N TYR A 37 -9.89 2.01 3.13
CA TYR A 37 -11.30 2.39 3.19
C TYR A 37 -12.05 1.87 1.96
N ASP A 38 -13.31 1.48 2.17
CA ASP A 38 -14.23 1.20 1.07
C ASP A 38 -14.70 2.50 0.38
N GLU A 39 -15.52 2.33 -0.66
CA GLU A 39 -16.09 3.41 -1.46
C GLU A 39 -17.05 4.31 -0.68
N LYS A 40 -17.52 3.86 0.48
CA LYS A 40 -18.43 4.60 1.39
C LYS A 40 -17.64 5.31 2.50
N GLY A 41 -16.32 5.13 2.56
CA GLY A 41 -15.46 5.68 3.60
C GLY A 41 -15.44 4.88 4.90
N ASN A 42 -15.97 3.66 4.92
CA ASN A 42 -15.82 2.77 6.07
C ASN A 42 -14.41 2.18 6.08
N VAL A 43 -13.85 2.00 7.27
CA VAL A 43 -12.56 1.31 7.44
C VAL A 43 -12.76 -0.18 7.16
N ILE A 44 -12.00 -0.73 6.22
CA ILE A 44 -11.91 -2.16 5.96
C ILE A 44 -10.84 -2.78 6.87
N VAL A 45 -9.63 -2.22 6.85
CA VAL A 45 -8.50 -2.61 7.71
C VAL A 45 -7.63 -1.40 8.03
N SER A 46 -6.99 -1.41 9.20
CA SER A 46 -5.99 -0.42 9.61
C SER A 46 -4.89 -1.11 10.38
N PHE A 47 -3.63 -0.89 9.99
CA PHE A 47 -2.47 -1.49 10.64
C PHE A 47 -1.40 -0.46 10.94
N PRO A 48 -0.59 -0.65 12.00
CA PRO A 48 0.63 0.10 12.20
C PRO A 48 1.52 0.02 10.95
N ALA A 49 2.02 1.16 10.52
CA ALA A 49 2.92 1.26 9.39
C ALA A 49 3.89 2.43 9.59
N VAL A 50 5.07 2.32 8.96
CA VAL A 50 6.11 3.35 9.03
C VAL A 50 6.70 3.61 7.65
N SER A 51 7.42 4.72 7.51
CA SER A 51 8.15 5.05 6.29
C SER A 51 9.47 5.75 6.61
N GLY A 52 10.48 5.57 5.77
CA GLY A 52 11.82 6.05 6.02
C GLY A 52 12.58 5.11 6.95
N ARG A 53 13.84 5.44 7.22
CA ARG A 53 14.62 4.78 8.26
C ARG A 53 14.47 5.52 9.58
N PRO A 54 14.38 4.79 10.70
CA PRO A 54 14.34 5.40 12.01
C PRO A 54 15.67 6.09 12.32
N SER A 55 15.59 7.11 13.17
CA SER A 55 16.72 7.73 13.85
C SER A 55 17.37 6.73 14.83
N SER A 56 18.51 7.10 15.41
CA SER A 56 19.23 6.26 16.38
C SER A 56 18.43 5.92 17.63
N ASP A 57 17.45 6.76 18.00
CA ASP A 57 16.51 6.54 19.10
C ASP A 57 15.28 5.70 18.71
N GLY A 58 15.22 5.21 17.47
CA GLY A 58 14.09 4.44 16.94
C GLY A 58 12.93 5.31 16.44
N SER A 59 13.01 6.64 16.54
CA SER A 59 11.94 7.54 16.09
C SER A 59 11.91 7.68 14.57
N PHE A 60 10.71 7.89 14.02
CA PHE A 60 10.51 8.19 12.60
C PHE A 60 10.18 9.68 12.44
N SER A 61 10.90 10.37 11.55
CA SER A 61 10.62 11.75 11.17
C SER A 61 10.07 11.83 9.76
N TYR A 62 8.98 12.58 9.60
CA TYR A 62 8.25 12.79 8.34
C TYR A 62 8.30 14.23 7.83
N SER A 63 9.21 15.03 8.39
CA SER A 63 9.39 16.43 8.03
C SER A 63 9.79 16.59 6.55
N ILE A 64 9.40 17.71 5.95
CA ILE A 64 9.54 17.95 4.51
C ILE A 64 11.01 17.96 4.07
N ASP A 65 11.91 18.43 4.93
CA ASP A 65 13.37 18.40 4.72
C ASP A 65 13.91 16.98 4.51
N ARG A 66 13.23 15.95 5.04
CA ARG A 66 13.59 14.55 4.81
C ARG A 66 13.10 13.97 3.49
N TRP A 67 12.22 14.67 2.78
CA TRP A 67 11.63 14.15 1.55
C TRP A 67 12.69 14.16 0.44
N GLY A 68 12.92 12.99 -0.17
CA GLY A 68 13.97 12.81 -1.16
C GLY A 68 15.36 12.51 -0.60
N GLU A 69 15.53 12.40 0.72
CA GLU A 69 16.80 11.95 1.32
C GLU A 69 17.14 10.52 0.85
N LYS A 70 18.18 10.40 0.03
CA LYS A 70 18.56 9.15 -0.60
C LYS A 70 18.89 8.08 0.45
N GLY A 71 18.16 6.98 0.41
CA GLY A 71 18.45 5.79 1.22
C GLY A 71 17.94 5.84 2.67
N VAL A 72 17.33 6.95 3.11
CA VAL A 72 16.85 7.12 4.48
C VAL A 72 15.50 7.81 4.59
N GLY A 73 15.14 8.67 3.63
CA GLY A 73 13.94 9.51 3.71
C GLY A 73 12.64 8.71 3.65
N PRO A 74 11.55 9.24 4.24
CA PRO A 74 10.23 8.66 4.12
C PRO A 74 9.64 8.87 2.72
N ILE A 75 8.53 8.20 2.45
CA ILE A 75 7.68 8.54 1.31
C ILE A 75 7.21 10.00 1.46
N PRO A 76 7.35 10.86 0.45
CA PRO A 76 6.87 12.23 0.55
C PRO A 76 5.34 12.29 0.75
N GLY A 77 4.86 13.35 1.39
CA GLY A 77 3.43 13.60 1.50
C GLY A 77 2.83 13.91 0.13
N GLY A 78 1.66 13.35 -0.18
CA GLY A 78 1.05 13.54 -1.48
C GLY A 78 0.01 12.51 -1.87
N ASN A 79 -0.41 12.59 -3.13
CA ASN A 79 -1.35 11.66 -3.75
C ASN A 79 -0.58 10.73 -4.69
N TYR A 80 -0.78 9.44 -4.47
CA TYR A 80 -0.17 8.34 -5.21
C TYR A 80 -1.26 7.36 -5.62
N SER A 81 -0.86 6.28 -6.28
CA SER A 81 -1.74 5.15 -6.57
C SER A 81 -0.96 3.84 -6.55
N ILE A 82 -1.71 2.77 -6.37
CA ILE A 82 -1.27 1.41 -6.65
C ILE A 82 -2.22 0.77 -7.65
N ASN A 83 -1.80 -0.30 -8.30
CA ASN A 83 -2.71 -1.16 -9.03
C ASN A 83 -2.70 -2.54 -8.38
N THR A 84 -3.87 -3.07 -8.03
CA THR A 84 -3.99 -4.37 -7.37
C THR A 84 -3.55 -5.54 -8.25
N LYS A 85 -3.56 -5.37 -9.58
CA LYS A 85 -2.98 -6.36 -10.52
C LYS A 85 -1.45 -6.48 -10.40
N ASP A 86 -0.80 -5.46 -9.85
CA ASP A 86 0.65 -5.40 -9.70
C ASP A 86 1.10 -5.87 -8.30
N ILE A 87 0.19 -6.45 -7.50
CA ILE A 87 0.55 -7.11 -6.24
C ILE A 87 1.43 -8.31 -6.58
N GLN A 88 2.57 -8.39 -5.90
CA GLN A 88 3.53 -9.48 -6.04
C GLN A 88 3.56 -10.28 -4.75
N TRP A 89 3.38 -11.60 -4.86
CA TRP A 89 3.50 -12.52 -3.73
C TRP A 89 4.85 -13.21 -3.72
N TRP A 90 5.42 -13.38 -2.51
CA TRP A 90 6.66 -14.15 -2.33
C TRP A 90 6.49 -15.61 -2.74
N THR A 91 5.33 -16.19 -2.43
CA THR A 91 5.00 -17.59 -2.74
C THR A 91 5.07 -17.87 -4.24
N GLU A 92 4.71 -16.89 -5.07
CA GLU A 92 4.69 -16.94 -6.53
C GLU A 92 6.05 -16.69 -7.18
N GLN A 93 7.08 -16.28 -6.42
CA GLN A 93 8.43 -16.15 -6.97
C GLN A 93 9.00 -17.52 -7.35
N SER A 94 9.72 -17.57 -8.48
CA SER A 94 10.39 -18.81 -8.92
C SER A 94 11.49 -19.24 -7.95
N ALA A 95 11.82 -20.53 -7.94
CA ALA A 95 12.88 -21.07 -7.08
C ALA A 95 14.21 -20.33 -7.27
N LEU A 96 14.57 -19.98 -8.51
CA LEU A 96 15.77 -19.18 -8.81
C LEU A 96 15.71 -17.80 -8.13
N GLN A 97 14.59 -17.09 -8.23
CA GLN A 97 14.45 -15.78 -7.59
C GLN A 97 14.51 -15.88 -6.07
N LYS A 98 13.92 -16.93 -5.49
CA LYS A 98 14.01 -17.20 -4.05
C LYS A 98 15.45 -17.49 -3.60
N THR A 99 16.22 -18.23 -4.39
CA THR A 99 17.66 -18.45 -4.12
C THR A 99 18.47 -17.17 -4.22
N LEU A 100 18.27 -16.36 -5.27
CA LEU A 100 18.98 -15.09 -5.46
C LEU A 100 18.68 -14.09 -4.33
N ALA A 101 17.46 -14.08 -3.81
CA ALA A 101 17.06 -13.25 -2.68
C ALA A 101 17.93 -13.46 -1.42
N LEU A 102 18.46 -14.68 -1.22
CA LEU A 102 19.34 -15.00 -0.09
C LEU A 102 20.69 -14.28 -0.16
N GLY A 103 21.11 -13.81 -1.34
CA GLY A 103 22.29 -12.96 -1.49
C GLY A 103 22.22 -11.70 -0.62
N GLY A 104 21.01 -11.23 -0.29
CA GLY A 104 20.82 -10.07 0.59
C GLY A 104 21.43 -10.25 1.99
N PHE A 105 21.52 -11.49 2.49
CA PHE A 105 22.15 -11.79 3.79
C PHE A 105 23.65 -11.54 3.81
N VAL A 106 24.29 -11.53 2.64
CA VAL A 106 25.73 -11.26 2.47
C VAL A 106 25.98 -9.93 1.74
N GLY A 107 24.98 -9.04 1.72
CA GLY A 107 25.10 -7.70 1.11
C GLY A 107 24.94 -7.67 -0.42
N ILE A 108 24.61 -8.80 -1.05
CA ILE A 108 24.39 -8.88 -2.51
C ILE A 108 22.92 -8.64 -2.80
N LYS A 109 22.60 -7.51 -3.42
CA LYS A 109 21.23 -7.22 -3.88
C LYS A 109 20.96 -7.94 -5.20
N ALA A 110 20.48 -9.18 -5.11
CA ALA A 110 20.13 -10.00 -6.26
C ALA A 110 18.68 -10.50 -6.20
N GLY A 111 18.15 -10.84 -7.38
CA GLY A 111 16.78 -11.25 -7.57
C GLY A 111 15.77 -10.11 -7.44
N THR A 112 14.50 -10.43 -7.67
CA THR A 112 13.39 -9.46 -7.58
C THR A 112 13.11 -9.04 -6.14
N TRP A 113 13.52 -9.85 -5.16
CA TRP A 113 13.14 -9.73 -3.75
C TRP A 113 14.37 -9.76 -2.81
N PRO A 114 15.35 -8.85 -2.93
CA PRO A 114 16.60 -8.95 -2.18
C PRO A 114 16.38 -8.94 -0.66
N GLY A 115 16.94 -9.93 0.05
CA GLY A 115 16.71 -10.13 1.49
C GLY A 115 15.43 -10.92 1.82
N GLY A 116 14.68 -11.36 0.80
CA GLY A 116 13.54 -12.25 0.97
C GLY A 116 12.41 -11.66 1.83
N PRO A 117 11.58 -12.52 2.43
CA PRO A 117 10.46 -12.09 3.27
C PRO A 117 10.86 -11.30 4.52
N ILE A 118 12.10 -11.45 4.98
CA ILE A 118 12.61 -10.67 6.12
C ILE A 118 12.64 -9.18 5.78
N ALA A 119 13.01 -8.82 4.54
CA ALA A 119 13.13 -7.43 4.10
C ALA A 119 11.87 -6.85 3.46
N TRP A 120 11.00 -7.68 2.86
CA TRP A 120 9.82 -7.19 2.11
C TRP A 120 8.50 -7.88 2.46
N GLY A 121 8.50 -8.81 3.41
CA GLY A 121 7.30 -9.54 3.80
C GLY A 121 6.86 -10.59 2.78
N VAL A 122 5.62 -11.03 2.88
CA VAL A 122 4.99 -12.04 2.03
C VAL A 122 4.40 -11.45 0.75
N ALA A 123 4.14 -10.15 0.73
CA ALA A 123 3.58 -9.44 -0.41
C ALA A 123 4.06 -7.97 -0.49
N ARG A 124 4.09 -7.44 -1.72
CA ARG A 124 4.37 -6.02 -1.96
C ARG A 124 3.63 -5.51 -3.20
N VAL A 125 3.43 -4.20 -3.28
CA VAL A 125 2.89 -3.53 -4.48
C VAL A 125 3.61 -2.21 -4.70
N LYS A 126 3.90 -1.90 -5.97
CA LYS A 126 4.59 -0.65 -6.34
C LYS A 126 3.65 0.54 -6.20
N ILE A 127 4.13 1.61 -5.58
CA ILE A 127 3.46 2.90 -5.49
C ILE A 127 3.87 3.74 -6.70
N ASN A 128 2.90 4.32 -7.38
CA ASN A 128 3.06 5.20 -8.52
C ASN A 128 2.67 6.64 -8.14
N GLY A 129 3.48 7.63 -8.55
CA GLY A 129 3.15 9.05 -8.41
C GLY A 129 4.22 9.94 -9.02
N THR A 130 3.88 11.21 -9.20
CA THR A 130 4.71 12.19 -9.91
C THR A 130 5.54 13.07 -8.99
N ASN A 131 5.17 13.20 -7.70
CA ASN A 131 5.90 13.98 -6.71
C ASN A 131 6.68 13.07 -5.74
N SER A 132 7.67 12.36 -6.26
CA SER A 132 8.46 11.41 -5.47
C SER A 132 9.81 11.96 -4.99
N TYR A 133 10.11 13.25 -5.27
CA TYR A 133 11.38 13.89 -4.92
C TYR A 133 12.61 13.06 -5.39
N GLY A 134 12.49 12.45 -6.57
CA GLY A 134 13.55 11.61 -7.16
C GLY A 134 13.58 10.15 -6.67
N ILE A 135 12.66 9.74 -5.77
CA ILE A 135 12.52 8.35 -5.32
C ILE A 135 11.73 7.57 -6.37
N THR A 136 12.30 6.52 -6.95
CA THR A 136 11.71 5.81 -8.11
C THR A 136 11.16 4.41 -7.80
N ASN A 137 11.48 3.86 -6.64
CA ASN A 137 11.18 2.47 -6.25
C ASN A 137 10.44 2.42 -4.90
N MET A 138 9.28 3.07 -4.84
CA MET A 138 8.42 3.10 -3.66
C MET A 138 7.44 1.93 -3.68
N PHE A 139 7.26 1.27 -2.54
CA PHE A 139 6.36 0.13 -2.40
C PHE A 139 5.52 0.25 -1.12
N ILE A 140 4.36 -0.41 -1.10
CA ILE A 140 3.78 -0.90 0.15
C ILE A 140 4.31 -2.33 0.29
N HIS A 141 4.90 -2.67 1.43
CA HIS A 141 5.43 -4.01 1.69
C HIS A 141 5.38 -4.34 3.19
N GLY A 142 5.72 -5.57 3.55
CA GLY A 142 5.94 -5.98 4.95
C GLY A 142 7.41 -6.23 5.26
N GLY A 143 7.68 -6.96 6.33
CA GLY A 143 9.03 -7.32 6.72
C GLY A 143 9.14 -7.56 8.20
N SER A 144 10.29 -8.09 8.63
CA SER A 144 10.55 -8.35 10.04
C SER A 144 11.06 -7.11 10.79
N TYR A 145 11.50 -6.08 10.08
CA TYR A 145 12.10 -4.88 10.67
C TYR A 145 11.38 -3.63 10.18
N PRO A 146 11.06 -2.68 11.08
CA PRO A 146 10.37 -1.46 10.70
C PRO A 146 11.30 -0.51 9.93
N GLY A 147 10.80 -0.06 8.78
CA GLY A 147 11.36 1.08 8.07
C GLY A 147 11.98 0.71 6.73
N SER A 148 11.88 1.65 5.80
CA SER A 148 12.25 1.46 4.41
C SER A 148 12.50 2.82 3.75
N ALA A 149 13.52 2.90 2.91
CA ALA A 149 13.89 4.16 2.25
C ALA A 149 12.88 4.51 1.14
N GLY A 150 11.86 5.29 1.49
CA GLY A 150 10.81 5.76 0.59
C GLY A 150 9.61 4.82 0.40
N CYS A 151 9.54 3.69 1.11
CA CYS A 151 8.39 2.78 1.05
C CYS A 151 7.46 2.96 2.27
N ILE A 152 6.28 2.35 2.23
CA ILE A 152 5.38 2.20 3.38
C ILE A 152 5.52 0.75 3.86
N ASP A 153 6.00 0.57 5.08
CA ASP A 153 6.31 -0.72 5.68
C ASP A 153 5.26 -1.09 6.73
N LEU A 154 4.56 -2.19 6.47
CA LEU A 154 3.52 -2.80 7.31
C LEU A 154 4.09 -3.76 8.37
N MET A 155 5.40 -3.97 8.39
CA MET A 155 6.06 -5.00 9.20
C MET A 155 5.39 -6.36 8.97
N SER A 156 4.96 -7.06 10.02
CA SER A 156 4.30 -8.35 9.95
C SER A 156 2.79 -8.29 9.64
N ASN A 157 2.23 -7.11 9.36
CA ASN A 157 0.79 -6.93 9.08
C ASN A 157 0.43 -7.06 7.59
N ASP A 158 1.42 -7.24 6.74
CA ASP A 158 1.28 -7.25 5.28
C ASP A 158 0.30 -8.32 4.78
N LEU A 159 0.36 -9.56 5.29
CA LEU A 159 -0.53 -10.64 4.83
C LEU A 159 -2.02 -10.25 4.90
N ASN A 160 -2.46 -9.70 6.04
CA ASN A 160 -3.85 -9.34 6.23
C ASN A 160 -4.25 -8.11 5.41
N PHE A 161 -3.34 -7.14 5.28
CA PHE A 161 -3.56 -5.98 4.42
C PHE A 161 -3.71 -6.38 2.95
N PHE A 162 -2.81 -7.21 2.42
CA PHE A 162 -2.84 -7.65 1.03
C PHE A 162 -4.01 -8.58 0.73
N LYS A 163 -4.44 -9.43 1.69
CA LYS A 163 -5.69 -10.20 1.55
C LYS A 163 -6.92 -9.29 1.42
N ALA A 164 -7.01 -8.23 2.22
CA ALA A 164 -8.11 -7.27 2.10
C ALA A 164 -8.06 -6.54 0.74
N LEU A 165 -6.85 -6.20 0.30
CA LEU A 165 -6.61 -5.51 -0.97
C LEU A 165 -6.96 -6.37 -2.20
N SER A 166 -6.73 -7.69 -2.13
CA SER A 166 -7.06 -8.64 -3.20
C SER A 166 -8.55 -8.74 -3.52
N ASN A 167 -9.45 -8.24 -2.66
CA ASN A 167 -10.88 -8.16 -2.98
C ASN A 167 -11.21 -7.11 -4.07
N TYR A 168 -10.25 -6.25 -4.42
CA TYR A 168 -10.40 -5.20 -5.43
C TYR A 168 -9.61 -5.55 -6.70
N GLU A 169 -10.00 -6.59 -7.42
CA GLU A 169 -9.25 -7.08 -8.58
C GLU A 169 -9.10 -6.01 -9.68
N ASN A 170 -7.91 -5.95 -10.31
CA ASN A 170 -7.59 -5.06 -11.44
C ASN A 170 -7.96 -3.58 -11.22
N THR A 171 -7.88 -3.11 -9.98
CA THR A 171 -8.34 -1.79 -9.57
C THR A 171 -7.14 -0.89 -9.28
N THR A 172 -7.19 0.34 -9.79
CA THR A 172 -6.26 1.40 -9.38
C THR A 172 -6.81 2.05 -8.13
N ILE A 173 -6.07 1.94 -7.02
CA ILE A 173 -6.49 2.46 -5.72
C ILE A 173 -5.64 3.68 -5.37
N PRO A 174 -6.23 4.86 -5.11
CA PRO A 174 -5.50 6.01 -4.62
C PRO A 174 -4.87 5.72 -3.25
N VAL A 175 -3.61 6.14 -3.11
CA VAL A 175 -2.86 6.11 -1.86
C VAL A 175 -2.59 7.57 -1.46
N ILE A 176 -3.11 7.98 -0.32
CA ILE A 176 -2.99 9.35 0.20
C ILE A 176 -2.00 9.31 1.38
N VAL A 177 -0.88 10.00 1.24
CA VAL A 177 0.10 10.18 2.32
C VAL A 177 -0.15 11.54 2.96
N LYS A 178 -0.66 11.52 4.19
CA LYS A 178 -0.97 12.72 4.97
C LYS A 178 -0.49 12.56 6.41
N TYR A 179 0.72 13.04 6.67
CA TYR A 179 1.28 13.09 8.01
C TYR A 179 0.44 13.97 8.95
N LYS A 180 0.35 13.54 10.22
CA LYS A 180 -0.33 14.25 11.31
C LYS A 180 0.59 15.22 12.03
#